data_AF-A0A9P7SRJ0-F1
#
_entry.id   AF-A0A9P7SRJ0-F1
#
_cell.length_a   1.000
_cell.length_b   1.000
_cell.length_c   1.000
_cell.angle_alpha   90.00
_cell.angle_beta   90.00
_cell.angle_gamma   90.00
#
_symmetry.space_group_name_H-M   'P 1'
#
loop_
_entity.id
_entity.type
_entity.pdbx_description
1 polymer ?
#
loop_
_entity_poly.entity_id
_entity_poly.type
_entity_poly.pdbx_seq_one_letter_code
_entity_poly.pdbx_strand_id
1 'polypeptide(L)'
;MAEGRGTFTYRVPASLFISQDVLEPGGDAELRAFGWGAEGLKFELIGHQSRSNAKNIVFNIEGCPDSAPVCIFQLGQKASLEVSFKTISTFTSTHLTMSGRYGPARVPIPLIPAEACDTWGLQCPSEAGVQQTLKIEVPIPRKGWLRGRFEFQMKLYDGKRALLLCKSFPVEI
;
A
#
# COMPACT_ATOMS: atom_id res chain seq x y z
N MET A 1 41.18 3.53 -8.47
CA MET A 1 40.45 2.47 -7.77
C MET A 1 40.49 2.75 -6.29
N ALA A 2 39.35 3.16 -5.72
CA ALA A 2 39.03 3.08 -4.29
C ALA A 2 37.52 3.34 -4.18
N GLU A 3 36.73 2.26 -4.14
CA GLU A 3 35.27 2.28 -4.01
C GLU A 3 34.94 2.38 -2.52
N GLY A 4 34.72 3.60 -2.03
CA GLY A 4 34.35 3.86 -0.63
C GLY A 4 32.83 3.87 -0.47
N ARG A 5 32.25 2.78 0.05
CA ARG A 5 30.85 2.77 0.53
C ARG A 5 30.79 3.40 1.91
N GLY A 6 30.39 4.67 1.98
CA GLY A 6 30.07 5.37 3.22
C GLY A 6 28.56 5.43 3.42
N THR A 7 28.09 4.99 4.59
CA THR A 7 26.70 5.20 5.01
C THR A 7 26.59 6.62 5.58
N PHE A 8 25.91 7.52 4.89
CA PHE A 8 25.65 8.88 5.37
C PHE A 8 24.27 8.96 6.03
N THR A 9 24.24 9.19 7.33
CA THR A 9 23.05 9.63 8.07
C THR A 9 22.93 11.14 7.95
N TYR A 10 21.92 11.62 7.23
CA TYR A 10 21.58 13.05 7.18
C TYR A 10 20.33 13.33 8.01
N ARG A 11 20.37 14.39 8.82
CA ARG A 11 19.17 14.99 9.43
C ARG A 11 18.54 15.92 8.39
N VAL A 12 17.31 15.64 8.01
CA VAL A 12 16.52 16.52 7.13
C VAL A 12 16.21 17.80 7.90
N PRO A 13 16.56 18.99 7.39
CA PRO A 13 16.17 20.26 8.02
C PRO A 13 14.66 20.44 7.92
N ALA A 14 14.07 21.05 8.95
CA ALA A 14 12.62 21.22 9.12
C ALA A 14 11.91 22.05 8.02
N SER A 15 12.66 22.58 7.06
CA SER A 15 12.18 23.44 5.97
C SER A 15 11.92 22.71 4.65
N LEU A 16 12.14 21.40 4.57
CA LEU A 16 11.78 20.60 3.39
C LEU A 16 10.27 20.29 3.40
N PHE A 17 9.49 21.19 2.80
CA PHE A 17 8.10 20.94 2.42
C PHE A 17 8.08 19.98 1.22
N ILE A 18 8.01 18.68 1.50
CA ILE A 18 7.55 17.70 0.52
C ILE A 18 6.02 17.76 0.57
N SER A 19 5.39 18.04 -0.58
CA SER A 19 3.93 18.11 -0.70
C SER A 19 3.28 16.85 -0.08
N GLN A 20 2.36 17.06 0.87
CA GLN A 20 1.75 16.00 1.69
C GLN A 20 0.91 14.99 0.90
N ASP A 21 0.70 15.20 -0.40
CA ASP A 21 -0.07 14.28 -1.24
C ASP A 21 0.72 13.03 -1.70
N VAL A 22 2.02 12.90 -1.39
CA VAL A 22 2.91 11.90 -2.04
C VAL A 22 3.75 11.07 -1.06
N LEU A 23 3.34 10.91 0.20
CA LEU A 23 4.06 10.03 1.13
C LEU A 23 3.09 9.22 1.98
N GLU A 24 2.89 7.95 1.61
CA GLU A 24 2.42 6.96 2.57
C GLU A 24 3.56 6.59 3.52
N PRO A 25 3.33 6.51 4.84
CA PRO A 25 4.35 6.10 5.79
C PRO A 25 4.70 4.63 5.58
N GLY A 26 5.97 4.32 5.29
CA GLY A 26 6.50 2.95 5.24
C GLY A 26 7.23 2.53 3.96
N GLY A 27 7.31 3.39 2.93
CA GLY A 27 8.06 3.08 1.71
C GLY A 27 9.57 3.26 1.86
N ASP A 28 10.35 2.24 1.51
CA ASP A 28 11.79 2.38 1.26
C ASP A 28 11.96 3.28 0.01
N ALA A 29 12.35 4.55 0.22
CA ALA A 29 12.60 5.51 -0.85
C ALA A 29 14.06 5.40 -1.31
N GLU A 30 14.29 5.03 -2.58
CA GLU A 30 15.61 5.10 -3.19
C GLU A 30 15.85 6.53 -3.71
N LEU A 31 16.91 7.17 -3.22
CA LEU A 31 17.29 8.52 -3.64
C LEU A 31 18.45 8.43 -4.62
N ARG A 32 18.32 9.07 -5.79
CA ARG A 32 19.48 9.40 -6.62
C ARG A 32 19.84 10.87 -6.42
N ALA A 33 21.10 11.11 -6.08
CA ALA A 33 21.66 12.45 -6.08
C ALA A 33 22.01 12.84 -7.52
N PHE A 34 21.44 13.94 -8.01
CA PHE A 34 21.79 14.52 -9.31
C PHE A 34 22.56 15.83 -9.10
N GLY A 35 23.84 15.68 -8.77
CA GLY A 35 24.82 16.78 -8.79
C GLY A 35 24.66 17.83 -7.67
N TRP A 36 25.71 18.63 -7.53
CA TRP A 36 25.77 19.79 -6.65
C TRP A 36 25.43 21.06 -7.43
N GLY A 37 24.37 21.76 -7.02
CA GLY A 37 24.08 23.12 -7.46
C GLY A 37 24.51 24.15 -6.42
N ALA A 38 24.47 25.44 -6.77
CA ALA A 38 24.81 26.55 -5.88
C ALA A 38 23.90 26.65 -4.63
N GLU A 39 22.76 25.96 -4.64
CA GLU A 39 21.75 25.91 -3.56
C GLU A 39 21.79 24.60 -2.75
N GLY A 40 22.76 23.72 -3.01
CA GLY A 40 22.94 22.46 -2.28
C GLY A 40 22.62 21.20 -3.11
N LEU A 41 22.59 20.06 -2.41
CA LEU A 41 22.33 18.73 -2.97
C LEU A 41 20.87 18.61 -3.39
N LYS A 42 20.62 18.41 -4.68
CA LYS A 42 19.28 18.18 -5.22
C LYS A 42 19.00 16.68 -5.21
N PHE A 43 18.00 16.29 -4.41
CA PHE A 43 17.48 14.93 -4.37
C PHE A 43 16.16 14.90 -5.14
N GLU A 44 16.01 13.96 -6.06
CA GLU A 44 14.74 13.65 -6.69
C GLU A 44 14.26 12.30 -6.16
N LEU A 45 13.00 12.24 -5.71
CA LEU A 45 12.39 11.03 -5.21
C LEU A 45 12.20 10.06 -6.37
N ILE A 46 12.99 8.98 -6.40
CA ILE A 46 12.68 7.81 -7.23
C ILE A 46 11.84 6.90 -6.37
N GLY A 47 10.68 7.41 -5.95
CA GLY A 47 9.69 6.56 -5.31
C GLY A 47 9.39 5.41 -6.26
N HIS A 48 9.43 4.19 -5.74
CA HIS A 48 8.73 3.07 -6.35
C HIS A 48 7.22 3.36 -6.26
N GLN A 49 6.77 4.42 -6.96
CA GLN A 49 5.38 4.66 -7.23
C GLN A 49 4.94 3.45 -8.04
N SER A 50 4.33 2.49 -7.36
CA SER A 50 3.32 1.66 -7.98
C SER A 50 2.40 2.64 -8.70
N ARG A 51 2.50 2.74 -10.04
CA ARG A 51 1.67 3.63 -10.86
C ARG A 51 0.23 3.10 -10.82
N SER A 52 -0.40 3.24 -9.66
CA SER A 52 -1.77 2.83 -9.42
C SER A 52 -2.69 3.82 -10.11
N ASN A 53 -3.70 3.32 -10.79
CA ASN A 53 -4.69 4.16 -11.46
C ASN A 53 -5.81 4.67 -10.52
N ALA A 54 -5.68 4.52 -9.20
CA ALA A 54 -6.66 4.96 -8.22
C ALA A 54 -6.42 6.41 -7.74
N LYS A 55 -7.51 7.16 -7.58
CA LYS A 55 -7.60 8.51 -7.01
C LYS A 55 -8.61 8.52 -5.86
N ASN A 56 -8.55 9.55 -5.01
CA ASN A 56 -9.49 9.75 -3.89
C ASN A 56 -9.66 8.51 -3.03
N ILE A 57 -8.53 7.93 -2.60
CA ILE A 57 -8.52 6.68 -1.84
C ILE A 57 -8.85 6.99 -0.38
N VAL A 58 -9.97 6.46 0.09
CA VAL A 58 -10.38 6.47 1.50
C VAL A 58 -10.29 5.03 1.99
N PHE A 59 -9.51 4.79 3.02
CA PHE A 59 -9.22 3.45 3.54
C PHE A 59 -9.68 3.37 4.98
N ASN A 60 -10.53 2.39 5.29
CA ASN A 60 -11.12 2.18 6.61
C ASN A 60 -10.92 0.72 7.03
N ILE A 61 -10.56 0.52 8.30
CA ILE A 61 -10.40 -0.80 8.90
C ILE A 61 -11.38 -0.90 10.06
N GLU A 62 -12.26 -1.89 10.03
CA GLU A 62 -13.22 -2.07 11.11
C GLU A 62 -12.50 -2.32 12.44
N GLY A 63 -12.86 -1.52 13.46
CA GLY A 63 -12.25 -1.60 14.79
C GLY A 63 -10.86 -0.95 14.91
N CYS A 64 -10.35 -0.29 13.87
CA CYS A 64 -9.10 0.46 13.92
C CYS A 64 -9.35 1.95 13.57
N PRO A 65 -9.30 2.86 14.55
CA PRO A 65 -9.51 4.28 14.28
C PRO A 65 -8.31 4.87 13.50
N ASP A 66 -8.56 5.88 12.67
CA ASP A 66 -7.54 6.55 11.85
C ASP A 66 -6.41 7.17 12.68
N SER A 67 -6.65 7.44 13.96
CA SER A 67 -5.65 7.96 14.89
C SER A 67 -4.71 6.88 15.45
N ALA A 68 -5.00 5.59 15.23
CA ALA A 68 -4.16 4.51 15.71
C ALA A 68 -2.92 4.35 14.81
N PRO A 69 -1.71 4.29 15.39
CA PRO A 69 -0.49 4.10 14.61
C PRO A 69 -0.33 2.66 14.06
N VAL A 70 -1.11 1.71 14.59
CA VAL A 70 -1.12 0.30 14.18
C VAL A 70 -2.50 -0.31 14.44
N CYS A 71 -2.98 -1.14 13.53
CA CYS A 71 -4.23 -1.87 13.72
C CYS A 71 -3.99 -3.23 14.37
N ILE A 72 -4.81 -3.61 15.34
CA ILE A 72 -4.67 -4.89 16.05
C ILE A 72 -5.67 -5.90 15.46
N PHE A 73 -5.18 -6.97 14.86
CA PHE A 73 -6.01 -8.05 14.34
C PHE A 73 -5.94 -9.27 15.25
N GLN A 74 -7.11 -9.77 15.64
CA GLN A 74 -7.20 -10.90 16.56
C GLN A 74 -7.07 -12.24 15.81
N LEU A 75 -6.21 -13.11 16.34
CA LEU A 75 -6.09 -14.48 15.85
C LEU A 75 -7.41 -15.24 15.93
N GLY A 76 -7.77 -15.91 14.85
CA GLY A 76 -9.01 -16.67 14.68
C GLY A 76 -10.21 -15.82 14.26
N GLN A 77 -10.04 -14.51 14.06
CA GLN A 77 -11.09 -13.62 13.59
C GLN A 77 -10.88 -13.22 12.12
N LYS A 78 -11.92 -12.61 11.54
CA LYS A 78 -11.84 -11.94 10.25
C LYS A 78 -11.72 -10.45 10.48
N ALA A 79 -10.77 -9.81 9.82
CA ALA A 79 -10.67 -8.35 9.81
C ALA A 79 -11.38 -7.79 8.57
N SER A 80 -12.27 -6.83 8.75
CA SER A 80 -12.97 -6.18 7.64
C SER A 80 -12.21 -4.92 7.21
N LEU A 81 -11.90 -4.82 5.93
CA LEU A 81 -11.28 -3.65 5.31
C LEU A 81 -12.22 -3.07 4.26
N GLU A 82 -12.38 -1.76 4.25
CA GLU A 82 -13.18 -1.04 3.27
C GLU A 82 -12.35 0.04 2.60
N VAL A 83 -12.32 0.05 1.28
CA VAL A 83 -11.54 1.00 0.49
C VAL A 83 -12.39 1.61 -0.59
N SER A 84 -12.58 2.92 -0.51
CA SER A 84 -13.30 3.68 -1.52
C SER A 84 -12.30 4.43 -2.40
N PHE A 85 -12.40 4.31 -3.72
CA PHE A 85 -11.48 4.96 -4.67
C PHE A 85 -12.15 5.22 -6.03
N LYS A 86 -11.55 6.07 -6.86
CA LYS A 86 -11.92 6.29 -8.26
C LYS A 86 -10.81 5.81 -9.18
N THR A 87 -11.10 5.07 -10.23
CA THR A 87 -10.08 4.71 -11.23
C THR A 87 -9.96 5.77 -12.32
N ILE A 88 -8.75 5.94 -12.87
CA ILE A 88 -8.50 6.81 -14.03
C ILE A 88 -8.79 6.06 -15.34
N SER A 89 -8.72 4.72 -15.32
CA SER A 89 -9.01 3.84 -16.45
C SER A 89 -10.30 3.05 -16.24
N THR A 90 -10.90 2.63 -17.36
CA THR A 90 -11.99 1.65 -17.36
C THR A 90 -11.44 0.24 -17.10
N PHE A 91 -12.25 -0.61 -16.47
CA PHE A 91 -11.90 -2.01 -16.24
C PHE A 91 -13.13 -2.92 -16.31
N THR A 92 -12.93 -4.15 -16.74
CA THR A 92 -14.01 -5.15 -16.90
C THR A 92 -13.93 -6.29 -15.89
N SER A 93 -12.75 -6.57 -15.37
CA SER A 93 -12.48 -7.57 -14.32
C SER A 93 -11.37 -7.06 -13.41
N THR A 94 -11.31 -7.58 -12.19
CA THR A 94 -10.31 -7.16 -11.19
C THR A 94 -9.80 -8.31 -10.33
N HIS A 95 -8.50 -8.35 -10.16
CA HIS A 95 -7.83 -9.36 -9.37
C HIS A 95 -7.16 -8.74 -8.14
N LEU A 96 -7.56 -9.20 -6.97
CA LEU A 96 -7.08 -8.74 -5.67
C LEU A 96 -6.02 -9.69 -5.13
N THR A 97 -4.92 -9.11 -4.66
CA THR A 97 -3.85 -9.83 -3.98
C THR A 97 -3.49 -9.11 -2.69
N MET A 98 -3.08 -9.89 -1.68
CA MET A 98 -2.65 -9.35 -0.42
C MET A 98 -1.48 -10.16 0.14
N SER A 99 -0.54 -9.46 0.76
CA SER A 99 0.65 -10.07 1.37
C SER A 99 1.04 -9.32 2.63
N GLY A 100 1.48 -10.03 3.65
CA GLY A 100 2.10 -9.45 4.85
C GLY A 100 3.62 -9.52 4.77
N ARG A 101 4.30 -8.46 5.19
CA ARG A 101 5.76 -8.46 5.43
C ARG A 101 6.04 -8.56 6.92
N TYR A 102 6.85 -9.53 7.33
CA TYR A 102 7.32 -9.71 8.70
C TYR A 102 8.85 -9.81 8.68
N GLY A 103 9.53 -8.71 9.04
CA GLY A 103 10.97 -8.58 8.83
C GLY A 103 11.33 -8.79 7.35
N PRO A 104 12.28 -9.70 7.00
CA PRO A 104 12.66 -9.97 5.62
C PRO A 104 11.66 -10.88 4.87
N ALA A 105 10.76 -11.55 5.58
CA ALA A 105 9.84 -12.51 4.99
C ALA A 105 8.60 -11.82 4.41
N ARG A 106 8.15 -12.27 3.24
CA ARG A 106 6.83 -11.94 2.68
C ARG A 106 5.95 -13.17 2.69
N VAL A 107 4.76 -13.03 3.26
CA VAL A 107 3.78 -14.09 3.41
C VAL A 107 2.56 -13.73 2.58
N PRO A 108 2.16 -14.53 1.57
CA PRO A 108 0.92 -14.30 0.86
C PRO A 108 -0.27 -14.54 1.80
N ILE A 109 -1.26 -13.64 1.76
CA ILE A 109 -2.50 -13.78 2.52
C ILE A 109 -3.59 -14.18 1.53
N PRO A 110 -4.09 -15.43 1.58
CA PRO A 110 -5.03 -15.93 0.60
C PRO A 110 -6.39 -15.23 0.78
N LEU A 111 -6.85 -14.59 -0.30
CA LEU A 111 -8.20 -14.05 -0.41
C LEU A 111 -8.98 -14.93 -1.37
N ILE A 112 -10.12 -15.45 -0.92
CA ILE A 112 -10.94 -16.39 -1.67
C ILE A 112 -12.37 -15.84 -1.74
N PRO A 113 -12.90 -15.56 -2.95
CA PRO A 113 -12.20 -15.55 -4.23
C PRO A 113 -11.22 -14.37 -4.35
N ALA A 114 -10.24 -14.49 -5.26
CA ALA A 114 -9.32 -13.39 -5.57
C ALA A 114 -9.89 -12.43 -6.63
N GLU A 115 -10.93 -12.84 -7.37
CA GLU A 115 -11.68 -11.93 -8.24
C GLU A 115 -12.53 -10.99 -7.37
N ALA A 116 -12.39 -9.68 -7.58
CA ALA A 116 -13.05 -8.70 -6.73
C ALA A 116 -14.36 -8.15 -7.31
N CYS A 117 -14.57 -8.29 -8.61
CA CYS A 117 -15.86 -8.03 -9.23
C CYS A 117 -16.94 -8.94 -8.64
N ASP A 118 -18.10 -8.37 -8.30
CA ASP A 118 -19.30 -9.02 -7.76
C ASP A 118 -19.15 -9.71 -6.39
N THR A 119 -17.91 -9.96 -5.92
CA THR A 119 -17.65 -10.64 -4.65
C THR A 119 -17.30 -9.66 -3.54
N TRP A 120 -16.42 -8.69 -3.82
CA TRP A 120 -15.89 -7.77 -2.81
C TRP A 120 -16.48 -6.36 -2.95
N GLY A 121 -17.70 -6.25 -3.48
CA GLY A 121 -18.43 -4.98 -3.61
C GLY A 121 -18.06 -4.10 -4.81
N LEU A 122 -17.08 -4.52 -5.63
CA LEU A 122 -16.74 -3.80 -6.86
C LEU A 122 -17.77 -4.08 -7.97
N GLN A 123 -18.21 -3.00 -8.63
CA GLN A 123 -19.11 -3.08 -9.78
C GLN A 123 -18.29 -3.15 -11.07
N CYS A 124 -18.50 -4.20 -11.86
CA CYS A 124 -17.79 -4.43 -13.11
C CYS A 124 -18.79 -4.71 -14.26
N PRO A 125 -18.55 -4.20 -15.48
CA PRO A 125 -17.48 -3.27 -15.86
C PRO A 125 -17.67 -1.86 -15.27
N SER A 126 -16.56 -1.18 -14.98
CA SER A 126 -16.57 0.20 -14.47
C SER A 126 -15.95 1.17 -15.46
N GLU A 127 -16.59 2.33 -15.59
CA GLU A 127 -16.03 3.47 -16.32
C GLU A 127 -14.99 4.22 -15.47
N ALA A 128 -14.18 5.04 -16.14
CA ALA A 128 -13.20 5.91 -15.50
C ALA A 128 -13.92 7.01 -14.69
N GLY A 129 -13.37 7.35 -13.53
CA GLY A 129 -13.88 8.41 -12.66
C GLY A 129 -15.06 8.00 -11.77
N VAL A 130 -15.63 6.81 -11.97
CA VAL A 130 -16.68 6.25 -11.12
C VAL A 130 -16.12 5.90 -9.75
N GLN A 131 -16.86 6.25 -8.70
CA GLN A 131 -16.52 5.87 -7.33
C GLN A 131 -16.80 4.38 -7.13
N GLN A 132 -15.79 3.66 -6.65
CA GLN A 132 -15.86 2.24 -6.32
C GLN A 132 -15.60 2.06 -4.83
N THR A 133 -16.19 1.02 -4.25
CA THR A 133 -15.98 0.62 -2.86
C THR A 133 -15.66 -0.86 -2.81
N LEU A 134 -14.43 -1.18 -2.42
CA LEU A 134 -13.95 -2.53 -2.18
C LEU A 134 -14.13 -2.86 -0.69
N LYS A 135 -14.86 -3.93 -0.37
CA LYS A 135 -15.02 -4.44 1.00
C LYS A 135 -14.46 -5.85 1.05
N ILE A 136 -13.45 -6.08 1.87
CA ILE A 136 -12.76 -7.38 1.94
C ILE A 136 -12.71 -7.88 3.38
N GLU A 137 -12.90 -9.18 3.53
CA GLU A 137 -12.73 -9.88 4.80
C GLU A 137 -11.41 -10.66 4.77
N VAL A 138 -10.48 -10.27 5.64
CA VAL A 138 -9.18 -10.92 5.76
C VAL A 138 -9.25 -11.96 6.86
N PRO A 139 -9.15 -13.27 6.54
CA PRO A 139 -9.06 -14.28 7.57
C PRO A 139 -7.69 -14.21 8.26
N ILE A 140 -7.68 -14.20 9.60
CA ILE A 140 -6.47 -14.29 10.41
C ILE A 140 -6.46 -15.64 11.14
N PRO A 141 -5.95 -16.72 10.52
CA PRO A 141 -5.93 -18.05 11.11
C PRO A 141 -5.25 -18.09 12.48
N ARG A 142 -5.85 -18.83 13.42
CA ARG A 142 -5.24 -19.05 14.75
C ARG A 142 -3.99 -19.93 14.71
N LYS A 143 -3.90 -20.84 13.73
CA LYS A 143 -2.78 -21.77 13.54
C LYS A 143 -1.90 -21.32 12.39
N GLY A 144 -0.57 -21.42 12.56
CA GLY A 144 0.41 -21.13 11.52
C GLY A 144 0.76 -19.66 11.33
N TRP A 145 0.09 -18.74 12.03
CA TRP A 145 0.41 -17.32 12.04
C TRP A 145 1.36 -16.96 13.18
N LEU A 146 2.38 -16.17 12.85
CA LEU A 146 3.29 -15.60 13.83
C LEU A 146 2.64 -14.37 14.48
N ARG A 147 2.88 -14.17 15.77
CA ARG A 147 2.49 -12.95 16.46
C ARG A 147 3.53 -11.87 16.27
N GLY A 148 3.08 -10.63 16.19
CA GLY A 148 3.94 -9.46 16.06
C GLY A 148 3.48 -8.50 14.98
N ARG A 149 4.39 -7.62 14.56
CA ARG A 149 4.10 -6.53 13.63
C ARG A 149 4.33 -6.95 12.19
N PHE A 150 3.31 -6.75 11.38
CA PHE A 150 3.29 -6.98 9.95
C PHE A 150 3.03 -5.68 9.22
N GLU A 151 3.59 -5.56 8.03
CA GLU A 151 3.17 -4.56 7.05
C GLU A 151 2.34 -5.28 5.99
N PHE A 152 1.02 -5.09 6.02
CA PHE A 152 0.13 -5.67 5.02
C PHE A 152 0.16 -4.80 3.78
N GLN A 153 0.24 -5.43 2.62
CA GLN A 153 0.20 -4.80 1.32
C GLN A 153 -0.92 -5.43 0.50
N MET A 154 -1.88 -4.59 0.11
CA MET A 154 -3.01 -4.92 -0.74
C MET A 154 -2.77 -4.36 -2.15
N LYS A 155 -2.99 -5.16 -3.18
CA LYS A 155 -2.91 -4.74 -4.59
C LYS A 155 -4.12 -5.23 -5.37
N LEU A 156 -4.73 -4.33 -6.11
CA LEU A 156 -5.81 -4.61 -7.05
C LEU A 156 -5.29 -4.40 -8.47
N TYR A 157 -5.48 -5.38 -9.32
CA TYR A 157 -5.14 -5.34 -10.73
C TYR A 157 -6.40 -5.39 -11.58
N ASP A 158 -6.38 -4.80 -12.78
CA ASP A 158 -7.42 -5.03 -13.77
C ASP A 158 -7.19 -6.34 -14.55
N GLY A 159 -8.13 -6.72 -15.42
CA GLY A 159 -8.00 -7.88 -16.31
C GLY A 159 -6.82 -7.83 -17.28
N LYS A 160 -6.20 -6.66 -17.48
CA LYS A 160 -4.98 -6.46 -18.29
C LYS A 160 -3.71 -6.47 -17.42
N ARG A 161 -3.84 -6.81 -16.12
CA ARG A 161 -2.77 -6.78 -15.10
C ARG A 161 -2.19 -5.39 -14.84
N ALA A 162 -2.89 -4.33 -15.23
CA ALA A 162 -2.54 -2.98 -14.81
C ALA A 162 -2.94 -2.79 -13.34
N LEU A 163 -2.04 -2.17 -12.57
CA LEU A 163 -2.28 -1.92 -11.15
C LEU A 163 -3.31 -0.79 -10.99
N LEU A 164 -4.46 -1.10 -10.40
CA LEU A 164 -5.50 -0.14 -10.08
C LEU A 164 -5.26 0.51 -8.73
N LEU A 165 -5.02 -0.30 -7.70
CA LEU A 165 -4.86 0.15 -6.32
C LEU A 165 -3.68 -0.58 -5.68
N CYS A 166 -2.88 0.14 -4.89
CA CYS A 166 -1.85 -0.43 -4.05
C CYS A 166 -1.86 0.31 -2.72
N LYS A 167 -2.08 -0.39 -1.62
CA LYS A 167 -2.05 0.19 -0.28
C LYS A 167 -1.30 -0.69 0.70
N SER A 168 -0.47 -0.07 1.52
CA SER A 168 0.24 -0.71 2.62
C SER A 168 -0.23 -0.13 3.95
N PHE A 169 -0.36 -0.97 4.98
CA PHE A 169 -0.74 -0.53 6.32
C PHE A 169 -0.14 -1.44 7.40
N PRO A 170 0.24 -0.89 8.56
CA PRO A 170 0.80 -1.66 9.67
C PRO A 170 -0.29 -2.37 10.47
N VAL A 171 -0.03 -3.64 10.81
CA VAL A 171 -0.92 -4.49 11.61
C VAL A 171 -0.11 -5.20 12.70
N GLU A 172 -0.70 -5.37 13.87
CA GLU A 172 -0.19 -6.23 14.95
C GLU A 172 -1.15 -7.39 15.19
N ILE A 173 -0.62 -8.61 15.34
CA ILE A 173 -1.36 -9.88 15.48
C ILE A 173 -0.91 -10.62 16.73
#